data_AF-A0A0G4KNJ4-F1
#
_entry.id   AF-A0A0G4KNJ4-F1
#
_cell.length_a   1.000
_cell.length_b   1.000
_cell.length_c   1.000
_cell.angle_alpha   90.00
_cell.angle_beta   90.00
_cell.angle_gamma   90.00
#
_symmetry.space_group_name_H-M   'P 1'
#
loop_
_entity.id
_entity.type
_entity.pdbx_description
1 polymer ?
#
loop_
_entity_poly.entity_id
_entity_poly.type
_entity_poly.pdbx_seq_one_letter_code
_entity_poly.pdbx_strand_id
1 'polypeptide(L)'
;MTTEILRSMLYRGSEIMREVAWVVFDEIHYMRDKTRGVVWEETIILLPDKVRYVFLSATIPNAFQFAEWIAKIHKQACHVVYTDFRPTPLQNYFFPAGGKGIYLVVDEKGVFKENNFQKTMQEVEQSKGQDPGDANAKWKGKGNNKKTQKGGGADPKADI
;
A
#
# COMPACT_ATOMS: atom_id res chain seq x y z
N MET A 1 3.89 -23.40 9.07
CA MET A 1 4.39 -22.96 10.40
C MET A 1 4.55 -21.45 10.34
N THR A 2 4.25 -20.69 11.40
CA THR A 2 4.51 -19.24 11.38
C THR A 2 5.98 -18.94 11.67
N THR A 3 6.45 -17.75 11.28
CA THR A 3 7.83 -17.30 11.50
C THR A 3 8.18 -17.27 12.99
N GLU A 4 7.24 -16.91 13.86
CA GLU A 4 7.42 -16.91 15.32
C GLU A 4 7.66 -18.32 15.89
N ILE A 5 6.97 -19.33 15.37
CA ILE A 5 7.17 -20.73 15.79
C ILE A 5 8.52 -21.24 15.30
N LEU A 6 8.90 -20.95 14.05
CA LEU A 6 10.21 -21.33 13.52
C LEU A 6 11.35 -20.70 14.33
N ARG A 7 11.24 -19.40 14.62
CA ARG A 7 12.18 -18.69 15.50
C ARG A 7 12.28 -19.36 16.87
N SER A 8 11.15 -19.72 17.47
CA SER A 8 11.11 -20.37 18.78
C SER A 8 11.77 -21.76 18.75
N MET A 9 11.62 -22.50 17.65
CA MET A 9 12.29 -23.79 17.45
C MET A 9 13.79 -23.65 17.27
N LEU A 10 14.24 -22.59 16.59
CA LEU A 10 15.65 -22.26 16.43
C LEU A 10 16.29 -21.91 17.77
N TYR A 11 15.64 -21.06 18.58
CA TYR A 11 16.13 -20.74 19.93
C TYR A 11 16.20 -21.95 20.86
N ARG A 12 15.26 -22.89 20.72
CA ARG A 12 15.23 -24.13 21.53
C ARG A 12 16.19 -25.21 21.01
N GLY A 13 16.85 -24.99 19.87
CA GLY A 13 17.75 -25.99 19.28
C GLY A 13 17.03 -27.28 18.87
N SER A 14 15.80 -27.19 18.37
CA SER A 14 14.98 -28.35 18.00
C SER A 14 15.71 -29.28 17.03
N GLU A 15 15.72 -30.59 17.29
CA GLU A 15 16.36 -31.59 16.43
C GLU A 15 15.79 -31.60 15.00
N ILE A 16 14.54 -31.19 14.84
CA ILE A 16 13.87 -31.04 13.53
C ILE A 16 14.71 -30.17 12.58
N MET A 17 15.37 -29.12 13.10
CA MET A 17 16.21 -28.23 12.28
C MET A 17 17.46 -28.91 11.72
N ARG A 18 17.84 -30.08 12.23
CA ARG A 18 18.96 -30.87 11.70
C ARG A 18 18.59 -31.59 10.41
N GLU A 19 17.31 -31.86 10.18
CA GLU A 19 16.81 -32.61 9.02
C GLU A 19 16.29 -31.68 7.90
N VAL A 20 16.04 -30.41 8.21
CA VAL A 20 15.57 -29.43 7.23
C VAL A 20 16.66 -29.10 6.21
N ALA A 21 16.35 -29.28 4.93
CA ALA A 21 17.20 -28.90 3.81
C ALA A 21 16.75 -27.60 3.12
N TRP A 22 15.45 -27.30 3.11
CA TRP A 22 14.86 -26.14 2.45
C TRP A 22 13.86 -25.44 3.36
N VAL A 23 13.89 -24.11 3.36
CA VAL A 23 12.89 -23.26 4.01
C VAL A 23 12.30 -22.30 2.99
N VAL A 24 10.97 -22.28 2.90
CA VAL A 24 10.22 -21.36 2.05
C VAL A 24 9.65 -20.25 2.92
N PHE A 25 10.05 -19.03 2.61
CA PHE A 25 9.52 -17.81 3.21
C PHE A 25 8.52 -17.21 2.24
N ASP A 26 7.25 -17.23 2.63
CA ASP A 26 6.18 -16.56 1.91
C ASP A 26 6.07 -15.09 2.36
N GLU A 27 5.73 -14.19 1.45
CA GLU A 27 5.58 -12.75 1.71
C GLU A 27 6.71 -12.10 2.51
N ILE A 28 7.96 -12.40 2.13
CA ILE A 28 9.18 -11.89 2.82
C ILE A 28 9.24 -10.36 2.90
N HIS A 29 8.52 -9.67 2.02
CA HIS A 29 8.40 -8.22 2.03
C HIS A 29 7.78 -7.65 3.33
N TYR A 30 7.14 -8.49 4.16
CA TYR A 30 6.72 -8.14 5.52
C TYR A 30 7.87 -7.90 6.51
N MET A 31 9.12 -8.21 6.14
CA MET A 31 10.30 -7.81 6.92
C MET A 31 10.38 -6.29 7.13
N ARG A 32 9.71 -5.48 6.29
CA ARG A 32 9.61 -4.02 6.46
C ARG A 32 8.67 -3.57 7.58
N ASP A 33 7.90 -4.48 8.18
CA ASP A 33 7.02 -4.16 9.30
C ASP A 33 7.84 -3.74 10.52
N LYS A 34 7.54 -2.57 11.09
CA LYS A 34 8.30 -2.00 12.22
C LYS A 34 8.27 -2.86 13.48
N THR A 35 7.23 -3.66 13.67
CA THR A 35 7.00 -4.43 14.90
C THR A 35 7.31 -5.90 14.72
N ARG A 36 6.95 -6.48 13.57
CA ARG A 36 7.08 -7.91 13.28
C ARG A 36 8.24 -8.24 12.35
N GLY A 37 8.82 -7.24 11.67
CA GLY A 37 9.93 -7.44 10.74
C GLY A 37 11.16 -8.06 11.38
N VAL A 38 11.43 -7.72 12.64
CA VAL A 38 12.54 -8.27 13.43
C VAL A 38 12.47 -9.80 13.54
N VAL A 39 11.27 -10.37 13.60
CA VAL A 39 11.10 -11.84 13.70
C VAL A 39 11.61 -12.52 12.43
N TRP A 40 11.38 -11.92 11.26
CA TRP A 40 11.87 -12.46 9.98
C TRP A 40 13.38 -12.40 9.91
N GLU A 41 13.96 -11.25 10.22
CA GLU A 41 15.41 -11.05 10.20
C GLU A 41 16.14 -11.99 11.17
N GLU A 42 15.68 -12.06 12.43
CA GLU A 42 16.23 -12.99 13.44
C GLU A 42 16.15 -14.44 12.98
N THR A 43 15.01 -14.85 12.40
CA THR A 43 14.80 -16.22 11.94
C THR A 43 15.76 -16.58 10.81
N ILE A 44 15.99 -15.67 9.87
CA ILE A 44 16.93 -15.88 8.77
C ILE A 44 18.34 -15.99 9.32
N ILE A 45 18.78 -15.04 10.16
CA ILE A 45 20.13 -15.04 10.74
C ILE A 45 20.42 -16.33 11.52
N LEU A 46 19.43 -16.84 12.25
CA LEU A 46 19.59 -18.04 13.08
C LEU A 46 19.52 -19.35 12.27
N LEU A 47 19.12 -19.33 11.00
CA LEU A 47 19.05 -20.55 10.20
C LEU A 47 20.44 -21.12 9.93
N PRO A 48 20.62 -22.45 9.98
CA PRO A 48 21.90 -23.07 9.68
C PRO A 48 22.30 -22.82 8.22
N ASP A 49 23.58 -22.52 7.99
CA ASP A 49 24.11 -22.27 6.64
C ASP A 49 23.80 -23.39 5.66
N LYS A 50 23.73 -24.66 6.08
CA LYS A 50 23.42 -25.80 5.18
C LYS A 50 22.03 -25.73 4.53
N VAL A 51 21.10 -24.96 5.09
CA VAL A 51 19.72 -24.84 4.60
C VAL A 51 19.70 -23.98 3.34
N ARG A 52 18.83 -24.34 2.39
CA ARG A 52 18.55 -23.54 1.19
C ARG A 52 17.24 -22.78 1.36
N TYR A 53 17.15 -21.65 0.69
CA TYR A 53 16.05 -20.71 0.87
C TYR A 53 15.26 -20.53 -0.42
N VAL A 54 13.94 -20.40 -0.27
CA VAL A 54 13.05 -19.86 -1.29
C VAL A 54 12.35 -18.66 -0.69
N PHE A 55 12.50 -17.49 -1.30
CA PHE A 55 11.87 -16.24 -0.85
C PHE A 55 10.81 -15.82 -1.86
N LEU A 56 9.55 -15.79 -1.43
CA LEU A 56 8.44 -15.26 -2.21
C LEU A 56 8.15 -13.84 -1.72
N SER A 57 8.13 -12.88 -2.65
CA SER A 57 8.04 -11.46 -2.34
C SER A 57 7.14 -10.75 -3.36
N ALA A 58 6.50 -9.67 -2.94
CA ALA A 58 6.03 -8.63 -3.85
C ALA A 58 7.22 -7.96 -4.57
N THR A 59 6.92 -7.19 -5.62
CA THR A 59 7.91 -6.39 -6.36
C THR A 59 8.57 -5.37 -5.42
N ILE A 60 9.87 -5.57 -5.14
CA ILE A 60 10.71 -4.66 -4.35
C ILE A 60 11.91 -4.19 -5.18
N PRO A 61 12.27 -2.90 -5.13
CA PRO A 61 13.33 -2.35 -5.98
C PRO A 61 14.74 -2.80 -5.55
N ASN A 62 14.92 -3.20 -4.29
CA ASN A 62 16.21 -3.59 -3.71
C ASN A 62 16.36 -5.12 -3.55
N ALA A 63 15.70 -5.92 -4.40
CA ALA A 63 15.78 -7.39 -4.34
C ALA A 63 17.23 -7.92 -4.41
N PHE A 64 18.09 -7.28 -5.19
CA PHE A 64 19.50 -7.68 -5.31
C PHE A 64 20.28 -7.45 -4.02
N GLN A 65 20.07 -6.31 -3.36
CA GLN A 65 20.69 -6.02 -2.05
C GLN A 65 20.26 -7.05 -1.00
N PHE A 66 19.00 -7.48 -1.02
CA PHE A 66 18.53 -8.56 -0.15
C PHE A 66 19.28 -9.86 -0.43
N ALA A 67 19.43 -10.24 -1.70
CA ALA A 67 20.18 -11.44 -2.08
C ALA A 67 21.67 -11.37 -1.70
N GLU A 68 22.30 -10.20 -1.83
CA GLU A 68 23.68 -9.98 -1.35
C GLU A 68 23.81 -10.16 0.16
N TRP A 69 22.84 -9.64 0.93
CA TRP A 69 22.80 -9.83 2.38
C TRP A 69 22.70 -11.32 2.74
N ILE A 70 21.77 -12.06 2.13
CA ILE A 70 21.64 -13.52 2.31
C ILE A 70 22.94 -14.24 1.96
N ALA A 71 23.52 -13.90 0.82
CA ALA A 71 24.76 -14.51 0.35
C ALA A 71 25.93 -14.26 1.30
N LYS A 72 25.99 -13.08 1.90
CA LYS A 72 27.00 -12.69 2.87
C LYS A 72 26.86 -13.46 4.19
N ILE A 73 25.64 -13.56 4.74
CA ILE A 73 25.43 -14.19 6.05
C ILE A 73 25.52 -15.72 6.00
N HIS A 74 24.99 -16.36 4.95
CA HIS A 74 24.95 -17.83 4.82
C HIS A 74 26.01 -18.40 3.86
N LYS A 75 26.88 -17.55 3.29
CA LYS A 75 28.00 -17.92 2.40
C LYS A 75 27.56 -18.76 1.20
N GLN A 76 26.44 -18.40 0.59
CA GLN A 76 25.80 -19.15 -0.49
C GLN A 76 25.28 -18.24 -1.60
N ALA A 77 25.27 -18.74 -2.83
CA ALA A 77 24.66 -18.01 -3.94
C ALA A 77 23.15 -17.87 -3.71
N CYS A 78 22.64 -16.64 -3.76
CA CYS A 78 21.23 -16.32 -3.71
C CYS A 78 20.81 -15.73 -5.06
N HIS A 79 19.94 -16.44 -5.79
CA HIS A 79 19.45 -15.98 -7.09
C HIS A 79 18.22 -15.08 -6.93
N VAL A 80 18.10 -14.10 -7.83
CA VAL A 80 16.93 -13.20 -7.88
C VAL A 80 16.22 -13.41 -9.21
N VAL A 81 14.94 -13.72 -9.13
CA VAL A 81 14.03 -13.72 -10.29
C VAL A 81 13.01 -12.61 -10.06
N TYR A 82 12.97 -11.65 -10.97
CA TYR A 82 12.15 -10.45 -10.84
C TYR A 82 11.25 -10.29 -12.07
N THR A 83 10.01 -9.85 -11.86
CA THR A 83 9.07 -9.55 -12.94
C THR A 83 8.06 -8.49 -12.50
N ASP A 84 7.78 -7.54 -13.39
CA ASP A 84 6.69 -6.56 -13.24
C ASP A 84 5.41 -7.01 -13.99
N PHE A 85 5.42 -8.21 -14.56
CA PHE A 85 4.29 -8.74 -15.32
C PHE A 85 3.05 -8.89 -14.44
N ARG A 86 1.96 -8.26 -14.87
CA ARG A 86 0.65 -8.38 -14.23
C ARG A 86 -0.35 -9.03 -15.20
N PRO A 87 -0.91 -10.22 -14.90
CA PRO A 87 -1.84 -10.91 -15.79
C PRO A 87 -3.14 -10.15 -16.08
N THR A 88 -3.67 -9.44 -15.08
CA THR A 88 -4.90 -8.65 -15.20
C THR A 88 -4.56 -7.16 -15.13
N PRO A 89 -4.70 -6.41 -16.24
CA PRO A 89 -4.46 -4.97 -16.25
C PRO A 89 -5.32 -4.23 -15.23
N LEU A 90 -4.78 -3.15 -14.65
CA LEU A 90 -5.48 -2.33 -13.65
C LEU A 90 -5.86 -0.98 -14.24
N GLN A 91 -7.02 -0.48 -13.84
CA GLN A 91 -7.47 0.87 -14.10
C GLN A 91 -7.71 1.56 -12.76
N ASN A 92 -7.08 2.72 -12.54
CA ASN A 92 -7.23 3.46 -11.29
C ASN A 92 -8.24 4.58 -11.47
N TYR A 93 -9.30 4.55 -10.68
CA TYR A 93 -10.34 5.58 -10.66
C TYR A 93 -10.29 6.38 -9.37
N PHE A 94 -10.55 7.68 -9.45
CA PHE A 94 -10.74 8.53 -8.28
C PHE A 94 -12.22 8.80 -8.05
N PHE A 95 -12.64 8.76 -6.79
CA PHE A 95 -13.97 9.13 -6.35
C PHE A 95 -13.85 10.35 -5.42
N PRO A 96 -14.23 11.55 -5.88
CA PRO A 96 -14.16 12.75 -5.05
C PRO A 96 -15.20 12.72 -3.94
N ALA A 97 -14.82 13.14 -2.73
CA ALA A 97 -15.73 13.21 -1.60
C ALA A 97 -16.88 14.18 -1.88
N GLY A 98 -18.12 13.71 -1.78
CA GLY A 98 -19.33 14.46 -2.10
C GLY A 98 -19.65 14.57 -3.59
N GLY A 99 -18.81 14.00 -4.47
CA GLY A 99 -19.08 13.94 -5.90
C GLY A 99 -20.03 12.81 -6.27
N LYS A 100 -20.52 12.84 -7.52
CA LYS A 100 -21.49 11.86 -8.05
C LYS A 100 -20.89 10.85 -9.03
N GLY A 101 -19.60 10.94 -9.33
CA GLY A 101 -18.95 10.14 -10.36
C GLY A 101 -17.57 9.64 -10.00
N ILE A 102 -17.10 8.64 -10.75
CA ILE A 102 -15.71 8.15 -10.71
C ILE A 102 -14.98 8.61 -11.96
N TYR A 103 -13.72 8.99 -11.80
CA TYR A 103 -12.89 9.50 -12.89
C TYR A 103 -11.69 8.58 -13.12
N LEU A 104 -11.50 8.10 -14.34
CA LEU A 104 -10.33 7.30 -14.70
C LEU A 104 -9.07 8.17 -14.66
N VAL A 105 -8.12 7.85 -13.78
CA VAL A 105 -6.86 8.59 -13.58
C VAL A 105 -5.67 7.85 -14.18
N VAL A 106 -5.65 6.52 -14.13
CA VAL A 106 -4.61 5.70 -14.79
C VAL A 106 -5.29 4.61 -15.58
N ASP A 107 -5.00 4.53 -16.88
CA ASP A 107 -5.54 3.49 -17.75
C ASP A 107 -4.76 2.15 -17.64
N GLU A 108 -5.26 1.14 -18.33
CA GLU A 108 -4.69 -0.21 -18.36
C GLU A 108 -3.25 -0.30 -18.90
N LYS A 109 -2.79 0.74 -19.60
CA LYS A 109 -1.42 0.86 -20.12
C LYS A 109 -0.49 1.60 -19.15
N GLY A 110 -0.99 1.97 -17.97
CA GLY A 110 -0.25 2.77 -16.99
C GLY A 110 -0.15 4.25 -17.36
N VAL A 111 -0.92 4.75 -18.33
CA VAL A 111 -0.87 6.16 -18.75
C VAL A 111 -1.72 7.01 -17.81
N PHE A 112 -1.07 7.99 -17.18
CA PHE A 112 -1.73 8.96 -16.30
C PHE A 112 -2.56 9.98 -17.12
N LYS A 113 -3.84 10.14 -16.77
CA LYS A 113 -4.78 11.07 -17.40
C LYS A 113 -4.89 12.36 -16.58
N GLU A 114 -3.95 13.26 -16.80
CA GLU A 114 -3.87 14.51 -16.04
C GLU A 114 -5.14 15.36 -16.10
N ASN A 115 -5.80 15.44 -17.26
CA ASN A 115 -7.07 16.15 -17.42
C ASN A 115 -8.17 15.65 -16.47
N ASN A 116 -8.26 14.33 -16.26
CA ASN A 116 -9.27 13.75 -15.38
C ASN A 116 -8.90 13.95 -13.91
N PHE A 117 -7.61 13.87 -13.59
CA PHE A 117 -7.09 14.20 -12.27
C PHE A 117 -7.41 15.65 -11.88
N GLN A 118 -7.10 16.62 -12.75
CA GLN A 118 -7.38 18.05 -12.52
C GLN A 118 -8.87 18.32 -12.32
N LYS A 119 -9.75 17.71 -13.13
CA LYS A 119 -11.21 17.80 -12.95
C LYS A 119 -11.65 17.27 -11.58
N THR A 120 -11.13 16.11 -11.18
CA THR A 120 -11.45 15.50 -9.88
C THR A 120 -11.03 16.42 -8.73
N MET A 121 -9.84 17.02 -8.81
CA MET A 121 -9.34 17.95 -7.79
C MET A 121 -10.17 19.23 -7.72
N GLN A 122 -10.60 19.77 -8.87
CA GLN A 122 -11.50 20.93 -8.91
C GLN A 122 -12.86 20.63 -8.25
N GLU A 123 -13.43 19.43 -8.46
CA GLU A 123 -14.69 19.03 -7.82
C GLU A 123 -14.54 18.92 -6.30
N VAL A 124 -13.42 18.37 -5.81
CA VAL A 124 -13.10 18.32 -4.37
C VAL A 124 -12.92 19.72 -3.77
N GLU A 125 -12.30 20.65 -4.50
CA GLU A 125 -12.16 22.04 -4.02
C GLU A 125 -13.51 22.77 -3.97
N GLN A 126 -14.38 22.54 -4.95
CA GLN A 126 -15.73 23.12 -4.97
C GLN A 126 -16.62 22.56 -3.87
N SER A 127 -16.48 21.28 -3.50
CA SER A 127 -17.26 20.66 -2.43
C SER A 127 -16.81 21.11 -1.03
N LYS A 128 -15.51 21.36 -0.80
CA LYS A 128 -15.00 21.94 0.46
C LYS A 128 -15.63 23.29 0.80
N GLY A 129 -15.93 24.12 -0.19
CA GLY A 129 -16.55 25.44 0.03
C GLY A 129 -18.03 25.41 0.43
N GLN A 130 -18.68 24.24 0.43
CA GLN A 130 -20.11 24.08 0.66
C GLN A 130 -20.45 23.51 2.05
N ASP A 131 -19.45 23.14 2.86
CA ASP A 131 -19.67 22.58 4.19
C ASP A 131 -19.97 23.71 5.21
N PRO A 132 -21.17 23.79 5.82
CA PRO A 132 -21.56 24.90 6.70
C PRO A 132 -20.77 24.98 8.01
N GLY A 133 -19.97 23.95 8.34
CA GLY A 133 -19.11 23.87 9.53
C GLY A 133 -17.64 24.22 9.30
N ASP A 134 -17.25 24.55 8.06
CA ASP A 134 -15.85 24.87 7.75
C ASP A 134 -15.49 26.32 8.13
N ALA A 135 -14.41 26.50 8.88
CA ALA A 135 -13.92 27.81 9.32
C ALA A 135 -13.55 28.74 8.15
N ASN A 136 -13.31 28.18 6.96
CA ASN A 136 -12.98 28.91 5.73
C ASN A 136 -14.18 29.12 4.78
N ALA A 137 -15.42 28.85 5.19
CA ALA A 137 -16.61 29.09 4.37
C ALA A 137 -16.67 30.55 3.90
N LYS A 138 -16.85 30.78 2.59
CA LYS A 138 -16.91 32.14 2.03
C LYS A 138 -18.23 32.82 2.45
N TRP A 139 -18.12 33.86 3.27
CA TRP A 139 -19.25 34.69 3.69
C TRP A 139 -19.57 35.74 2.63
N LYS A 140 -20.84 35.89 2.25
CA LYS A 140 -21.28 36.93 1.30
C LYS A 140 -22.20 37.93 2.02
N GLY A 141 -21.86 39.22 1.97
CA GLY A 141 -22.63 40.33 2.57
C GLY A 141 -21.72 41.44 3.15
N LYS A 142 -22.19 42.69 3.13
CA LYS A 142 -21.51 43.87 3.69
C LYS A 142 -22.33 44.41 4.87
N GLY A 143 -21.71 44.62 6.03
CA GLY A 143 -22.38 45.04 7.28
C GLY A 143 -22.91 43.88 8.14
N ASN A 144 -23.79 44.17 9.10
CA ASN A 144 -24.33 43.23 10.12
C ASN A 144 -25.21 42.08 9.56
N ASN A 145 -25.24 41.89 8.24
CA ASN A 145 -26.09 40.90 7.56
C ASN A 145 -25.25 39.93 6.71
N LYS A 146 -24.13 39.45 7.26
CA LYS A 146 -23.31 38.40 6.63
C LYS A 146 -24.01 37.05 6.77
N LYS A 147 -24.34 36.42 5.65
CA LYS A 147 -24.84 35.04 5.61
C LYS A 147 -23.79 34.12 4.97
N THR A 148 -23.70 32.89 5.46
CA THR A 148 -22.92 31.83 4.81
C THR A 148 -23.54 31.52 3.45
N GLN A 149 -22.71 31.41 2.41
CA GLN A 149 -23.17 31.18 1.05
C GLN A 149 -23.67 29.73 0.93
N LYS A 150 -24.95 29.49 1.23
CA LYS A 150 -25.61 28.23 0.90
C LYS A 150 -25.76 28.13 -0.62
N GLY A 151 -25.15 27.11 -1.23
CA GLY A 151 -25.39 26.73 -2.62
C GLY A 151 -26.84 26.28 -2.78
N GLY A 152 -27.72 27.21 -3.17
CA GLY A 152 -29.12 26.93 -3.41
C GLY A 152 -29.34 26.23 -4.75
N GLY A 153 -29.51 24.90 -4.72
CA GLY A 153 -30.36 24.21 -5.68
C GLY A 153 -31.77 24.20 -5.10
N ALA A 154 -32.59 25.19 -5.48
CA ALA A 154 -34.02 25.15 -5.19
C ALA A 154 -34.69 24.23 -6.22
N ASP A 155 -35.24 23.11 -5.77
CA ASP A 155 -36.28 22.37 -6.48
C ASP A 155 -37.62 22.88 -5.95
N PRO A 156 -38.40 23.68 -6.70
CA PRO A 156 -39.77 23.97 -6.37
C PRO A 156 -40.67 23.11 -7.24
N LYS A 157 -41.10 21.96 -6.71
CA LYS A 157 -42.46 21.38 -6.88
C LYS A 157 -42.50 19.96 -6.33
N ALA A 158 -42.91 19.86 -5.07
CA ALA A 158 -43.58 18.70 -4.54
C ALA A 158 -44.82 19.22 -3.81
N ASP A 159 -45.91 19.37 -4.56
CA ASP A 159 -47.27 19.43 -4.02
C ASP A 159 -48.06 18.31 -4.69
N ILE A 160 -48.53 17.38 -3.85
CA ILE A 160 -49.64 16.41 -3.95
C ILE A 160 -49.92 15.80 -5.34
#